data_AF-A0A846C910-F1
#
_entry.id   AF-A0A846C910-F1
#
_cell.length_a   1.000
_cell.length_b   1.000
_cell.length_c   1.000
_cell.angle_alpha   90.00
_cell.angle_beta   90.00
_cell.angle_gamma   90.00
#
_symmetry.space_group_name_H-M   'P 1'
#
loop_
_entity.id
_entity.type
_entity.pdbx_description
1 polymer ?
#
loop_
_entity_poly.entity_id
_entity_poly.type
_entity_poly.pdbx_seq_one_letter_code
_entity_poly.pdbx_strand_id
1 'polypeptide(L)'
;MSLGNKAYFLSDGNHGNPPICLFSPENHPPRTDFIKHLPYNPEESAHLNNSLQAYSLLVSPQAILFGYAFNKQPTPDSFDSTAKPYRHPQSFYFSGYPEDPPNAPIVSQNYTNFRMEQPNANIWREVAEMLPPNPELCCLFADDCIEKNSTENSPAASWDALRYSAP
;
A
#
# COMPACT_ATOMS: atom_id res chain seq x y z
N MET A 1 -5.74 -3.81 -4.36
CA MET A 1 -5.96 -2.39 -4.77
C MET A 1 -6.51 -1.58 -3.61
N SER A 2 -6.37 -0.26 -3.63
CA SER A 2 -7.07 0.64 -2.70
C SER A 2 -8.04 1.53 -3.47
N LEU A 3 -9.25 1.70 -2.96
CA LEU A 3 -10.27 2.63 -3.46
C LEU A 3 -10.71 3.54 -2.31
N GLY A 4 -10.28 4.81 -2.36
CA GLY A 4 -10.46 5.73 -1.25
C GLY A 4 -9.83 5.15 0.03
N ASN A 5 -10.64 5.03 1.08
CA ASN A 5 -10.24 4.47 2.36
C ASN A 5 -10.54 2.97 2.49
N LYS A 6 -10.69 2.22 1.40
CA LYS A 6 -10.96 0.77 1.46
C LYS A 6 -9.94 0.02 0.61
N ALA A 7 -9.46 -1.11 1.11
CA ALA A 7 -8.55 -1.99 0.37
C ALA A 7 -9.27 -3.27 -0.05
N TYR A 8 -8.99 -3.74 -1.25
CA TYR A 8 -9.58 -4.93 -1.86
C TYR A 8 -8.48 -5.82 -2.44
N PHE A 9 -8.64 -7.14 -2.38
CA PHE A 9 -7.84 -8.06 -3.18
C PHE A 9 -8.56 -8.41 -4.47
N LEU A 10 -7.79 -8.49 -5.55
CA LEU A 10 -8.23 -9.09 -6.81
C LEU A 10 -7.48 -10.40 -6.94
N SER A 11 -8.24 -11.47 -7.09
CA SER A 11 -7.76 -12.81 -7.35
C SER A 11 -8.01 -13.13 -8.82
N ASP A 12 -7.14 -13.95 -9.41
CA ASP A 12 -7.38 -14.55 -10.72
C ASP A 12 -8.44 -15.67 -10.67
N GLY A 13 -8.98 -15.96 -9.48
CA GLY A 13 -10.05 -16.94 -9.25
C GLY A 13 -9.58 -18.38 -9.08
N ASN A 14 -8.27 -18.66 -9.15
CA ASN A 14 -7.75 -20.03 -9.20
C ASN A 14 -7.60 -20.75 -7.85
N HIS A 15 -7.97 -20.11 -6.74
CA HIS A 15 -7.67 -20.61 -5.38
C HIS A 15 -8.87 -20.61 -4.42
N GLY A 16 -10.10 -20.65 -4.93
CA GLY A 16 -11.31 -20.67 -4.09
C GLY A 16 -11.66 -19.33 -3.43
N ASN A 17 -10.81 -18.31 -3.60
CA ASN A 17 -11.12 -16.94 -3.20
C ASN A 17 -12.04 -16.28 -4.22
N PRO A 18 -12.98 -15.42 -3.79
CA PRO A 18 -13.76 -14.61 -4.72
C PRO A 18 -12.84 -13.77 -5.61
N PRO A 19 -13.24 -13.49 -6.86
CA PRO A 19 -12.41 -12.72 -7.81
C PRO A 19 -12.09 -11.32 -7.27
N ILE A 20 -12.96 -10.77 -6.44
CA ILE A 20 -12.70 -9.56 -5.66
C ILE A 20 -13.29 -9.70 -4.24
N CYS A 21 -12.51 -9.34 -3.23
CA CYS A 21 -12.95 -9.31 -1.82
C CYS A 21 -12.45 -8.04 -1.11
N LEU A 22 -13.16 -7.65 -0.04
CA LEU A 22 -12.76 -6.58 0.86
C LEU A 22 -11.65 -7.07 1.80
N PHE A 23 -10.48 -6.42 1.71
CA PHE A 23 -9.35 -6.68 2.59
C PHE A 23 -9.42 -5.85 3.87
N SER A 24 -9.65 -4.54 3.72
CA SER A 24 -9.77 -3.63 4.86
C SER A 24 -10.83 -2.57 4.58
N PRO A 25 -11.79 -2.36 5.50
CA PRO A 25 -12.73 -1.25 5.43
C PRO A 25 -12.08 0.11 5.78
N GLU A 26 -10.88 0.08 6.39
CA GLU A 26 -10.13 1.24 6.88
C GLU A 26 -8.72 1.18 6.30
N ASN A 27 -8.59 1.48 5.01
CA ASN A 27 -7.31 1.77 4.40
C ASN A 27 -6.96 3.24 4.61
N HIS A 28 -5.79 3.50 5.18
CA HIS A 28 -5.30 4.87 5.25
C HIS A 28 -4.99 5.37 3.84
N PRO A 29 -5.57 6.50 3.39
CA PRO A 29 -5.15 7.09 2.13
C PRO A 29 -3.66 7.41 2.24
N PRO A 30 -2.84 7.11 1.22
CA PRO A 30 -1.43 7.41 1.25
C PRO A 30 -1.26 8.92 1.47
N ARG A 31 -0.84 9.31 2.68
CA ARG A 31 -0.55 10.69 3.01
C ARG A 31 0.85 11.04 2.54
N THR A 32 1.05 12.30 2.16
CA THR A 32 2.36 12.84 1.79
C THR A 32 3.40 12.71 2.92
N ASP A 33 2.97 12.38 4.13
CA ASP A 33 3.81 12.23 5.30
C ASP A 33 3.95 10.82 5.85
N PHE A 34 3.57 9.79 5.08
CA PHE A 34 3.74 8.39 5.48
C PHE A 34 5.17 8.06 5.98
N ILE A 35 6.20 8.67 5.37
CA ILE A 35 7.61 8.49 5.76
C ILE A 35 7.93 9.09 7.13
N LYS A 36 7.15 10.05 7.67
CA LYS A 36 7.43 10.65 8.98
C LYS A 36 7.44 9.62 10.12
N HIS A 37 6.81 8.47 9.91
CA HIS A 37 6.77 7.38 10.87
C HIS A 37 7.98 6.45 10.76
N LEU A 38 8.82 6.61 9.72
CA LEU A 38 10.04 5.84 9.51
C LEU A 38 11.26 6.69 9.86
N PRO A 39 12.17 6.23 10.75
CA PRO A 39 13.38 6.96 11.04
C PRO A 39 14.34 6.90 9.84
N TYR A 40 15.11 7.97 9.66
CA TYR A 40 16.16 8.00 8.64
C TYR A 40 17.24 6.95 8.94
N ASN A 41 17.64 6.19 7.91
CA ASN A 41 18.66 5.17 8.04
C ASN A 41 19.93 5.57 7.25
N PRO A 42 21.02 5.97 7.93
CA PRO A 42 22.25 6.42 7.27
C PRO A 42 23.00 5.30 6.54
N GLU A 43 22.95 4.06 7.06
CA GLU A 43 23.64 2.92 6.47
C GLU A 43 23.00 2.54 5.13
N GLU A 44 21.68 2.38 5.12
CA GLU A 44 20.94 2.08 3.90
C GLU A 44 20.97 3.24 2.89
N SER A 45 21.06 4.49 3.37
CA SER A 45 21.22 5.66 2.50
C SER A 45 22.58 5.72 1.80
N ALA A 46 23.60 5.02 2.32
CA ALA A 46 24.91 4.93 1.70
C ALA A 46 24.94 3.95 0.51
N HIS A 47 23.91 3.10 0.35
CA HIS A 47 23.79 2.17 -0.77
C HIS A 47 23.67 2.89 -2.12
N LEU A 48 23.89 2.13 -3.19
CA LEU A 48 23.86 2.61 -4.58
C LEU A 48 24.71 3.87 -4.77
N ASN A 49 25.94 3.85 -4.25
CA ASN A 49 26.88 4.98 -4.30
C ASN A 49 26.31 6.27 -3.68
N ASN A 50 25.61 6.14 -2.54
CA ASN A 50 25.05 7.27 -1.79
C ASN A 50 24.04 8.11 -2.59
N SER A 51 23.37 7.48 -3.55
CA SER A 51 22.35 8.10 -4.41
C SER A 51 20.95 8.10 -3.79
N LEU A 52 20.78 7.46 -2.63
CA LEU A 52 19.49 7.27 -1.97
C LEU A 52 19.32 8.11 -0.71
N GLN A 53 18.07 8.22 -0.29
CA GLN A 53 17.64 8.63 1.03
C GLN A 53 16.66 7.56 1.55
N ALA A 54 17.15 6.73 2.46
CA ALA A 54 16.44 5.57 3.00
C ALA A 54 15.89 5.85 4.41
N TYR A 55 14.71 5.30 4.67
CA TYR A 55 14.02 5.35 5.95
C TYR A 55 13.49 3.96 6.27
N SER A 56 13.89 3.40 7.40
CA SER A 56 13.50 2.04 7.76
C SER A 56 13.40 1.83 9.26
N LEU A 57 12.61 0.83 9.64
CA LEU A 57 12.39 0.46 11.02
C LEU A 57 12.38 -1.07 11.15
N LEU A 58 12.93 -1.58 12.25
CA LEU A 58 12.82 -2.99 12.64
C LEU A 58 11.76 -3.12 13.73
N VAL A 59 10.72 -3.90 13.47
CA VAL A 59 9.62 -4.13 14.42
C VAL A 59 10.01 -5.27 15.35
N SER A 60 10.08 -4.98 16.64
CA SER A 60 10.34 -5.97 17.70
C SER A 60 9.11 -6.81 18.01
N PRO A 61 9.28 -8.04 18.55
CA PRO A 61 10.57 -8.72 18.80
C PRO A 61 11.16 -9.44 17.58
N GLN A 62 10.38 -9.67 16.52
CA GLN A 62 10.81 -10.49 15.38
C GLN A 62 11.80 -9.79 14.41
N ALA A 63 12.16 -8.53 14.67
CA ALA A 63 13.01 -7.72 13.79
C ALA A 63 12.53 -7.68 12.33
N ILE A 64 11.22 -7.56 12.14
CA ILE A 64 10.58 -7.41 10.83
C ILE A 64 11.00 -6.06 10.26
N LEU A 65 11.69 -6.06 9.12
CA LEU A 65 12.13 -4.83 8.45
C LEU A 65 10.99 -4.24 7.65
N PHE A 66 10.79 -2.93 7.79
CA PHE A 66 10.01 -2.13 6.86
C PHE A 66 10.82 -0.91 6.45
N GLY A 67 10.92 -0.64 5.15
CA GLY A 67 11.67 0.50 4.67
C GLY A 67 11.23 1.04 3.33
N TYR A 68 11.52 2.32 3.13
CA TYR A 68 11.29 3.08 1.92
C TYR A 68 12.56 3.86 1.55
N ALA A 69 12.93 3.81 0.28
CA ALA A 69 14.04 4.58 -0.26
C ALA A 69 13.58 5.51 -1.38
N PHE A 70 14.18 6.70 -1.40
CA PHE A 70 13.97 7.74 -2.40
C PHE A 70 15.28 8.09 -3.08
N ASN A 71 15.21 8.58 -4.30
CA ASN A 71 16.36 9.23 -4.92
C ASN A 71 16.74 10.47 -4.09
N LYS A 72 18.02 10.60 -3.77
CA LYS A 72 18.52 11.68 -2.90
C LYS A 72 18.36 13.05 -3.53
N GLN A 73 18.56 13.14 -4.84
CA GLN A 73 18.40 14.37 -5.61
C GLN A 73 16.95 14.54 -6.07
N PRO A 74 16.32 15.69 -5.80
CA PRO A 74 15.02 15.99 -6.36
C PRO A 74 15.13 16.25 -7.87
N THR A 75 14.23 15.68 -8.66
CA THR A 75 14.18 15.89 -10.11
C THR A 75 12.74 16.22 -10.54
N PRO A 76 12.55 16.94 -11.67
CA PRO A 76 11.21 17.14 -12.25
C PRO A 76 10.51 15.79 -12.50
N ASP A 77 9.18 15.80 -12.47
CA ASP A 77 8.39 14.62 -12.84
C ASP A 77 8.35 14.43 -14.35
N SER A 78 8.25 13.18 -14.80
CA SER A 78 8.14 12.86 -16.23
C SER A 78 6.76 13.16 -16.82
N PHE A 79 5.72 13.23 -15.98
CA PHE A 79 4.36 13.57 -16.39
C PHE A 79 4.14 15.08 -16.51
N ASP A 80 4.65 15.86 -15.56
CA ASP A 80 4.59 17.32 -15.56
C ASP A 80 5.94 17.91 -15.15
N SER A 81 6.71 18.35 -16.15
CA SER A 81 8.02 18.96 -15.93
C SER A 81 7.96 20.36 -15.31
N THR A 82 6.77 20.96 -15.24
CA THR A 82 6.55 22.30 -14.65
C THR A 82 6.24 22.24 -13.16
N ALA A 83 5.85 21.06 -12.65
CA ALA A 83 5.66 20.81 -11.24
C ALA A 83 6.97 20.97 -10.46
N LYS A 84 6.85 21.32 -9.16
CA LYS A 84 8.01 21.45 -8.28
C LYS A 84 8.77 20.11 -8.20
N PRO A 85 10.09 20.09 -8.48
CA PRO A 85 10.89 18.88 -8.35
C PRO A 85 10.79 18.25 -6.95
N TYR A 86 10.75 16.93 -6.91
CA TYR A 86 10.68 16.16 -5.68
C TYR A 86 11.57 14.91 -5.75
N ARG A 87 11.81 14.29 -4.60
CA ARG A 87 12.57 13.05 -4.52
C ARG A 87 11.67 11.89 -4.90
N HIS A 88 11.96 11.29 -6.05
CA HIS A 88 11.17 10.18 -6.56
C HIS A 88 11.33 8.93 -5.68
N PRO A 89 10.25 8.18 -5.41
CA PRO A 89 10.35 6.86 -4.80
C PRO A 89 11.24 5.95 -5.63
N GLN A 90 12.13 5.22 -4.97
CA GLN A 90 13.03 4.27 -5.62
C GLN A 90 12.63 2.83 -5.28
N SER A 91 12.36 2.54 -4.00
CA SER A 91 11.90 1.22 -3.59
C SER A 91 11.11 1.24 -2.29
N PHE A 92 10.17 0.30 -2.18
CA PHE A 92 9.67 -0.20 -0.90
C PHE A 92 10.30 -1.57 -0.64
N TYR A 93 10.74 -1.84 0.58
CA TYR A 93 11.32 -3.13 0.95
C TYR A 93 10.89 -3.53 2.35
N PHE A 94 10.76 -4.83 2.56
CA PHE A 94 10.41 -5.39 3.85
C PHE A 94 11.00 -6.79 4.00
N SER A 95 11.18 -7.22 5.25
CA SER A 95 11.41 -8.61 5.62
C SER A 95 10.36 -9.00 6.62
N GLY A 96 9.89 -10.24 6.57
CA GLY A 96 8.90 -10.70 7.54
C GLY A 96 8.76 -12.20 7.51
N TYR A 97 9.37 -12.86 8.50
CA TYR A 97 8.98 -14.20 8.92
C TYR A 97 8.69 -14.08 10.42
N PRO A 98 7.50 -14.48 10.89
CA PRO A 98 7.07 -14.23 12.27
C PRO A 98 7.79 -15.11 13.31
N GLU A 99 8.67 -16.03 12.89
CA GLU A 99 9.45 -16.89 13.79
C GLU A 99 10.82 -16.31 14.13
N ASP A 100 11.40 -16.74 15.26
CA ASP A 100 12.72 -16.35 15.75
C ASP A 100 13.72 -17.51 15.54
N PRO A 101 14.84 -17.31 14.81
CA PRO A 101 15.28 -16.07 14.18
C PRO A 101 14.49 -15.74 12.91
N PRO A 102 14.29 -14.46 12.58
CA PRO A 102 13.67 -14.06 11.32
C PRO A 102 14.48 -14.60 10.14
N ASN A 103 13.92 -15.57 9.43
CA ASN A 103 14.53 -16.19 8.26
C ASN A 103 13.72 -15.90 6.98
N ALA A 104 13.32 -14.63 6.81
CA ALA A 104 12.73 -14.17 5.55
C ALA A 104 13.79 -13.44 4.72
N PRO A 105 13.88 -13.71 3.40
CA PRO A 105 14.60 -12.83 2.51
C PRO A 105 13.97 -11.43 2.55
N ILE A 106 14.80 -10.40 2.35
CA ILE A 106 14.28 -9.04 2.09
C ILE A 106 13.62 -9.07 0.71
N VAL A 107 12.34 -8.72 0.65
CA VAL A 107 11.60 -8.52 -0.59
C VAL A 107 11.57 -7.03 -0.89
N SER A 108 11.86 -6.66 -2.12
CA SER A 108 11.79 -5.27 -2.59
C SER A 108 10.85 -5.12 -3.77
N GLN A 109 10.06 -4.06 -3.74
CA GLN A 109 9.32 -3.52 -4.88
C GLN A 109 10.08 -2.29 -5.36
N ASN A 110 10.81 -2.44 -6.47
CA ASN A 110 11.58 -1.37 -7.07
C ASN A 110 10.72 -0.63 -8.09
N TYR A 111 10.58 0.68 -7.90
CA TYR A 111 9.77 1.50 -8.79
C TYR A 111 10.56 1.85 -10.05
N THR A 112 9.95 1.60 -11.20
CA THR A 112 10.43 2.07 -12.49
C THR A 112 9.34 2.95 -13.10
N ASN A 113 9.73 4.07 -13.73
CA ASN A 113 8.80 5.02 -14.34
C ASN A 113 7.74 5.57 -13.38
N PHE A 114 8.08 5.77 -12.10
CA PHE A 114 7.19 6.45 -11.16
C PHE A 114 6.92 7.87 -11.68
N ARG A 115 5.64 8.29 -11.62
CA ARG A 115 5.20 9.61 -12.05
C ARG A 115 3.95 10.05 -11.31
N MET A 116 3.76 11.34 -11.18
CA MET A 116 2.60 11.95 -10.51
C MET A 116 1.30 11.93 -11.32
N GLU A 117 1.28 11.17 -12.43
CA GLU A 117 0.10 11.03 -13.26
C GLU A 117 -1.05 10.42 -12.45
N GLN A 118 -2.15 11.16 -12.37
CA GLN A 118 -3.36 10.62 -11.77
C GLN A 118 -3.98 9.57 -12.70
N PRO A 119 -4.52 8.47 -12.14
CA PRO A 119 -5.31 7.54 -12.92
C PRO A 119 -6.47 8.26 -13.62
N ASN A 120 -6.82 7.83 -14.83
CA ASN A 120 -7.95 8.37 -15.58
C ASN A 120 -9.22 8.35 -14.71
N ALA A 121 -9.99 9.44 -14.67
CA ALA A 121 -11.20 9.54 -13.86
C ALA A 121 -12.21 8.39 -14.11
N ASN A 122 -12.24 7.84 -15.32
CA ASN A 122 -13.11 6.72 -15.67
C ASN A 122 -12.66 5.39 -15.03
N ILE A 123 -11.39 5.23 -14.70
CA ILE A 123 -10.86 3.97 -14.14
C ILE A 123 -11.54 3.64 -12.82
N TRP A 124 -11.87 4.66 -12.03
CA TRP A 124 -12.56 4.47 -10.75
C TRP A 124 -14.00 4.02 -10.94
N ARG A 125 -14.67 4.47 -12.02
CA ARG A 125 -15.99 3.99 -12.41
C ARG A 125 -15.93 2.56 -12.91
N GLU A 126 -14.98 2.23 -13.79
CA GLU A 126 -14.79 0.86 -14.30
C GLU A 126 -14.48 -0.12 -13.15
N VAL A 127 -13.65 0.31 -12.19
CA VAL A 127 -13.38 -0.47 -10.98
C VAL A 127 -14.63 -0.62 -10.11
N ALA A 128 -15.45 0.43 -9.96
CA ALA A 128 -16.71 0.33 -9.23
C ALA A 128 -17.70 -0.63 -9.90
N GLU A 129 -17.73 -0.68 -11.24
CA GLU A 129 -18.57 -1.61 -12.00
C GLU A 129 -18.11 -3.08 -11.86
N MET A 130 -16.82 -3.32 -11.64
CA MET A 130 -16.30 -4.67 -11.37
C MET A 130 -16.65 -5.19 -9.97
N LEU A 131 -16.98 -4.29 -9.03
CA LEU A 131 -17.18 -4.66 -7.63
C LEU A 131 -18.63 -5.10 -7.36
N PRO A 132 -18.84 -6.24 -6.68
CA PRO A 132 -20.17 -6.59 -6.21
C PRO A 132 -20.66 -5.55 -5.19
N PRO A 133 -21.98 -5.29 -5.06
CA PRO A 133 -22.52 -4.29 -4.15
C PRO A 133 -22.10 -4.47 -2.69
N ASN A 134 -21.91 -5.73 -2.28
CA ASN A 134 -21.42 -6.14 -0.97
C ASN A 134 -20.30 -7.16 -1.17
N PRO A 135 -19.03 -6.75 -1.29
CA PRO A 135 -17.91 -7.68 -1.42
C PRO A 135 -17.71 -8.45 -0.12
N GLU A 136 -17.47 -9.76 -0.25
CA GLU A 136 -17.12 -10.62 0.88
C GLU A 136 -15.76 -10.23 1.46
N LEU A 137 -15.50 -10.58 2.72
CA LEU A 137 -14.18 -10.41 3.34
C LEU A 137 -13.17 -11.38 2.72
N CYS A 138 -11.91 -10.95 2.58
CA CYS A 138 -10.87 -11.78 1.97
C CYS A 138 -10.41 -12.98 2.81
N CYS A 139 -10.69 -12.99 4.11
CA CYS A 139 -10.35 -14.10 5.03
C CYS A 139 -8.89 -14.60 4.87
N LEU A 140 -7.91 -13.70 4.78
CA LEU A 140 -6.53 -14.08 4.46
C LEU A 140 -5.81 -14.73 5.65
N PHE A 141 -6.24 -14.41 6.86
CA PHE A 141 -5.74 -14.98 8.10
C PHE A 141 -6.86 -15.75 8.81
N ALA A 142 -6.48 -16.75 9.62
CA ALA A 142 -7.41 -17.67 10.28
C ALA A 142 -8.48 -16.95 11.14
N ASP A 143 -8.15 -15.75 11.61
CA ASP A 143 -8.98 -14.97 12.54
C ASP A 143 -9.82 -13.90 11.83
N ASP A 144 -9.57 -13.65 10.54
CA ASP A 144 -10.20 -12.57 9.77
C ASP A 144 -11.72 -12.77 9.62
N CYS A 145 -12.19 -14.01 9.73
CA CYS A 145 -13.55 -14.41 9.40
C CYS A 145 -14.21 -15.22 10.53
N ILE A 146 -13.86 -14.97 11.79
CA ILE A 146 -14.52 -15.60 12.94
C ILE A 146 -16.00 -15.17 13.00
N GLU A 147 -16.81 -16.09 12.49
CA GLU A 147 -18.25 -16.35 12.60
C GLU A 147 -19.30 -15.29 12.24
N LYS A 148 -19.99 -15.64 11.14
CA LYS A 148 -21.37 -15.37 10.68
C LYS A 148 -22.49 -15.44 11.75
N ASN A 149 -22.33 -14.91 12.96
CA ASN A 149 -23.37 -14.89 13.99
C ASN A 149 -23.48 -13.56 14.76
N SER A 150 -23.40 -12.43 14.08
CA SER A 150 -23.87 -11.15 14.63
C SER A 150 -24.88 -10.50 13.70
N THR A 151 -26.13 -10.51 14.15
CA THR A 151 -27.20 -9.59 13.76
C THR A 151 -26.85 -8.16 14.19
N GLU A 152 -25.73 -7.64 13.71
CA GLU A 152 -25.35 -6.25 13.89
C GLU A 152 -25.26 -5.59 12.52
N ASN A 153 -26.05 -4.52 12.39
CA ASN A 153 -25.96 -3.50 11.35
C ASN A 153 -24.57 -2.86 11.37
N SER A 154 -23.54 -3.61 11.00
CA SER A 154 -22.32 -2.99 10.47
C SER A 154 -22.77 -2.22 9.24
N PRO A 155 -22.51 -0.90 9.16
CA PRO A 155 -22.96 -0.12 8.02
C PRO A 155 -22.43 -0.83 6.78
N ALA A 156 -23.36 -1.31 5.95
CA ALA A 156 -23.03 -1.88 4.65
C ALA A 156 -22.00 -0.95 4.02
N ALA A 157 -20.95 -1.53 3.42
CA ALA A 157 -19.87 -0.79 2.79
C ALA A 157 -20.45 0.16 1.72
N SER A 158 -20.94 1.32 2.13
CA SER A 158 -21.61 2.25 1.23
C SER A 158 -20.54 2.93 0.40
N TRP A 159 -20.75 2.90 -0.91
CA TRP A 159 -19.94 3.55 -1.92
C TRP A 159 -19.94 5.09 -1.80
N ASP A 160 -20.86 5.66 -1.01
CA ASP A 160 -20.97 7.11 -0.79
C ASP A 160 -19.74 7.76 -0.15
N ALA A 161 -18.88 6.95 0.48
CA ALA A 161 -17.62 7.40 1.09
C ALA A 161 -16.42 7.44 0.13
N LEU A 162 -16.57 7.08 -1.16
CA LEU A 162 -15.51 7.16 -2.16
C LEU A 162 -15.16 8.60 -2.62
N ARG A 163 -15.60 9.63 -1.89
CA ARG A 163 -15.25 11.01 -2.24
C ARG A 163 -13.78 11.26 -1.90
N TYR A 164 -12.98 11.48 -2.94
CA TYR A 164 -11.70 12.15 -2.80
C TYR A 164 -11.96 13.55 -2.22
N SER A 165 -11.64 13.75 -0.94
CA SER A 165 -11.47 15.09 -0.40
C SER A 165 -10.18 15.65 -0.98
N ALA A 166 -10.31 16.58 -1.93
CA ALA A 166 -9.18 17.39 -2.35
C ALA A 166 -8.55 18.10 -1.13
N PRO A 167 -7.22 18.28 -1.11
CA PRO A 167 -6.54 19.00 -0.04
C PRO A 167 -6.99 20.46 0.08
#